data_AF-A0A2S9FYD4-F1
#
_entry.id   AF-A0A2S9FYD4-F1
#
_cell.length_a   1.000
_cell.length_b   1.000
_cell.length_c   1.000
_cell.angle_alpha   90.00
_cell.angle_beta   90.00
_cell.angle_gamma   90.00
#
_symmetry.space_group_name_H-M   'P 1'
#
loop_
_entity.id
_entity.type
_entity.pdbx_description
1 polymer ?
#
loop_
_entity_poly.entity_id
_entity_poly.type
_entity_poly.pdbx_seq_one_letter_code
_entity_poly.pdbx_strand_id
1 'polypeptide(L)'
;WQRLWKITLPNMKAAIMVALLFRTLDAWRIFDNPYVMTAGANTTETISFLAYRQNVTLVNLGMGSAVSVLLFLSVVVIAWIFIKV
;
A
#
# COMPACT_ATOMS: atom_id res chain seq x y z
N TRP A 1 -16.63 -25.61 -12.09
CA TRP A 1 -16.10 -24.31 -12.53
C TRP A 1 -17.18 -23.22 -12.64
N GLN A 2 -18.30 -23.43 -13.34
CA GLN A 2 -19.33 -22.38 -13.53
C GLN A 2 -19.96 -21.87 -12.22
N ARG A 3 -20.18 -22.74 -11.22
CA ARG A 3 -20.75 -22.36 -9.92
C ARG A 3 -19.89 -21.33 -9.17
N LEU A 4 -18.57 -21.47 -9.20
CA LEU A 4 -17.65 -20.56 -8.50
C LEU A 4 -17.72 -19.15 -9.08
N TRP A 5 -17.67 -19.02 -10.41
CA TRP A 5 -17.67 -17.73 -11.08
C TRP A 5 -19.03 -17.05 -11.18
N LYS A 6 -20.12 -17.81 -11.34
CA LYS A 6 -21.47 -17.25 -11.54
C LYS A 6 -22.29 -17.12 -10.26
N ILE A 7 -21.95 -17.85 -9.20
CA ILE A 7 -22.78 -17.90 -7.97
C ILE A 7 -21.95 -17.46 -6.76
N THR A 8 -20.79 -18.08 -6.52
CA THR A 8 -20.02 -17.80 -5.30
C THR A 8 -19.36 -16.42 -5.32
N LEU A 9 -18.61 -16.10 -6.38
CA LEU A 9 -17.93 -14.80 -6.49
C LEU A 9 -18.88 -13.59 -6.51
N PRO A 10 -19.99 -13.59 -7.28
CA PRO A 10 -20.90 -12.44 -7.30
C PRO A 10 -21.64 -12.22 -5.97
N ASN A 11 -22.00 -13.31 -5.26
CA ASN A 11 -22.65 -13.21 -3.95
C ASN A 11 -21.70 -12.66 -2.88
N MET A 12 -20.40 -12.94 -3.00
CA MET A 12 -19.37 -12.45 -2.07
C MET A 12 -18.74 -11.13 -2.51
N LYS A 13 -19.22 -10.49 -3.57
CA LYS A 13 -18.58 -9.29 -4.17
C LYS A 13 -18.27 -8.19 -3.14
N ALA A 14 -19.18 -7.95 -2.20
CA ALA A 14 -19.01 -6.92 -1.17
C ALA A 14 -17.87 -7.28 -0.20
N ALA A 15 -17.81 -8.53 0.25
CA ALA A 15 -16.74 -9.01 1.12
C ALA A 15 -15.38 -9.02 0.40
N ILE A 16 -15.35 -9.44 -0.86
CA ILE A 16 -14.13 -9.45 -1.69
C ILE A 16 -13.63 -8.03 -1.92
N MET A 17 -14.52 -7.06 -2.15
CA MET A 17 -14.13 -5.66 -2.36
C MET A 17 -13.47 -5.05 -1.12
N VAL A 18 -14.03 -5.30 0.07
CA VAL A 18 -13.44 -4.87 1.34
C VAL A 18 -12.10 -5.56 1.59
N ALA A 19 -12.02 -6.87 1.35
CA ALA A 19 -10.77 -7.62 1.49
C ALA A 19 -9.67 -7.13 0.55
N LEU A 20 -10.01 -6.84 -0.71
CA LEU A 20 -9.10 -6.27 -1.69
C LEU A 20 -8.64 -4.87 -1.30
N LEU A 21 -9.55 -4.00 -0.86
CA LEU A 21 -9.19 -2.66 -0.38
C LEU A 21 -8.13 -2.76 0.71
N PHE A 22 -8.39 -3.51 1.78
CA PHE A 22 -7.43 -3.59 2.88
C PHE A 22 -6.12 -4.22 2.46
N ARG A 23 -6.17 -5.26 1.61
CA ARG A 23 -4.95 -5.92 1.14
C ARG A 23 -4.11 -5.02 0.23
N THR A 24 -4.74 -4.22 -0.62
CA THR A 24 -4.05 -3.25 -1.48
C THR A 24 -3.44 -2.13 -0.64
N LEU A 25 -4.16 -1.59 0.35
CA LEU A 25 -3.62 -0.54 1.23
C LEU A 25 -2.43 -1.04 2.07
N ASP A 26 -2.51 -2.27 2.57
CA ASP A 26 -1.43 -2.95 3.30
C ASP A 26 -0.19 -3.12 2.41
N ALA A 27 -0.37 -3.68 1.21
CA ALA A 27 0.71 -3.87 0.25
C ALA A 27 1.33 -2.55 -0.21
N TRP A 28 0.54 -1.48 -0.39
CA TRP A 28 1.04 -0.17 -0.80
C TRP A 28 1.98 0.46 0.24
N ARG A 29 1.71 0.20 1.53
CA ARG A 29 2.49 0.75 2.65
C ARG A 29 3.65 -0.13 3.07
N ILE A 30 3.93 -1.22 2.35
CA ILE A 30 4.92 -2.21 2.76
C ILE A 30 6.32 -1.60 2.91
N PHE A 31 6.90 -1.85 4.08
CA PHE A 31 8.24 -1.40 4.47
C PHE A 31 9.15 -2.59 4.77
N ASP A 32 8.62 -3.59 5.50
CA ASP A 32 9.43 -4.65 6.09
C ASP A 32 10.16 -5.50 5.04
N ASN A 33 9.45 -5.92 3.98
CA ASN A 33 10.01 -6.80 2.97
C ASN A 33 11.20 -6.18 2.19
N PRO A 34 11.07 -4.98 1.60
CA PRO A 34 12.21 -4.32 0.94
C PRO A 34 13.32 -3.92 1.93
N TYR A 35 12.98 -3.62 3.19
CA TYR A 35 13.99 -3.33 4.21
C TYR A 35 14.83 -4.56 4.57
N VAL A 36 14.20 -5.71 4.83
CA VAL A 36 14.88 -6.92 5.29
C VAL A 36 15.60 -7.66 4.16
N MET A 37 15.00 -7.74 2.97
CA MET A 37 15.55 -8.58 1.89
C MET A 37 16.69 -7.91 1.13
N THR A 38 16.54 -6.63 0.81
CA THR A 38 17.46 -5.93 -0.10
C THR A 38 18.05 -4.67 0.51
N ALA A 39 17.53 -4.20 1.64
CA ALA A 39 17.87 -2.91 2.25
C ALA A 39 17.85 -1.74 1.23
N GLY A 40 16.98 -1.82 0.22
CA GLY A 40 16.88 -0.84 -0.86
C GLY A 40 17.86 -0.99 -2.03
N ALA A 41 18.70 -2.03 -2.05
CA ALA A 41 19.63 -2.28 -3.16
C ALA A 41 18.90 -2.48 -4.50
N ASN A 42 19.54 -2.10 -5.61
CA ASN A 42 18.97 -2.17 -6.97
C ASN A 42 17.65 -1.41 -7.17
N THR A 43 17.47 -0.25 -6.53
CA THR A 43 16.27 0.59 -6.69
C THR A 43 14.98 -0.12 -6.26
N THR A 44 15.08 -1.00 -5.25
CA THR A 44 13.94 -1.73 -4.67
C THR A 44 13.24 -0.94 -3.56
N GLU A 45 13.56 0.35 -3.42
CA GLU A 45 13.01 1.22 -2.39
C GLU A 45 11.54 1.53 -2.64
N THR A 46 10.70 1.26 -1.64
CA THR A 46 9.30 1.70 -1.64
C THR A 46 9.15 3.11 -1.07
N ILE A 47 8.00 3.74 -1.29
CA ILE A 47 7.71 5.08 -0.75
C ILE A 47 7.79 5.09 0.79
N SER A 48 7.31 4.02 1.44
CA SER A 48 7.45 3.83 2.90
C SER A 48 8.92 3.74 3.33
N PHE A 49 9.75 3.04 2.55
CA PHE A 49 11.19 2.92 2.82
C PHE A 49 11.92 4.26 2.64
N LEU A 50 11.55 5.04 1.62
CA LEU A 50 12.09 6.38 1.42
C LEU A 50 11.75 7.32 2.59
N ALA A 51 10.51 7.27 3.08
CA ALA A 51 10.10 8.03 4.26
C ALA A 51 10.94 7.65 5.49
N TYR A 52 11.20 6.35 5.70
CA TYR A 52 12.06 5.87 6.77
C TYR A 52 13.49 6.40 6.64
N ARG A 53 14.11 6.26 5.45
CA ARG A 53 15.47 6.76 5.20
C ARG A 53 15.60 8.25 5.47
N GLN A 54 14.62 9.03 5.05
CA GLN A 54 14.66 10.48 5.23
C GLN A 54 14.54 10.90 6.70
N ASN A 55 13.68 10.22 7.47
CA ASN A 55 13.47 10.52 8.89
C ASN A 55 14.60 9.99 9.77
N VAL A 56 15.05 8.75 9.56
CA VAL A 56 15.93 8.02 10.49
C VAL A 56 17.38 8.04 10.05
N THR A 57 17.66 7.85 8.75
CA THR A 57 19.04 7.80 8.24
C THR A 57 19.62 9.20 8.01
N LEU A 58 18.84 10.07 7.37
CA LEU A 58 19.26 11.42 6.99
C LEU A 58 18.89 12.48 8.04
N VAL A 59 18.08 12.11 9.04
CA VAL A 59 17.60 13.00 10.13
C VAL A 59 16.94 14.28 9.60
N ASN A 60 16.38 14.22 8.39
CA ASN A 60 15.75 15.35 7.74
C ASN A 60 14.24 15.22 7.90
N LEU A 61 13.77 15.64 9.08
CA LEU A 61 12.38 15.51 9.51
C LEU A 61 11.40 16.26 8.60
N GLY A 62 11.82 17.38 7.99
CA GLY A 62 10.97 18.16 7.09
C GLY A 62 10.60 17.37 5.83
N MET A 63 11.62 16.86 5.14
CA MET A 63 11.41 16.03 3.95
C MET A 63 10.75 14.69 4.32
N GLY A 64 11.13 14.07 5.44
CA GLY A 64 10.53 12.81 5.88
C GLY A 64 9.03 12.95 6.15
N SER A 65 8.63 14.04 6.80
CA SER A 65 7.21 14.36 7.03
C SER A 65 6.46 14.61 5.73
N ALA A 66 7.05 15.35 4.77
CA ALA A 66 6.44 15.61 3.47
C ALA A 66 6.18 14.29 2.70
N VAL A 67 7.13 13.36 2.69
CA VAL A 67 6.96 12.04 2.04
C VAL A 67 5.86 11.23 2.74
N SER A 68 5.79 11.24 4.07
CA SER A 68 4.71 10.57 4.80
C SER A 68 3.33 11.15 4.50
N VAL A 69 3.21 12.47 4.34
CA VAL A 69 1.96 13.14 3.94
C VAL A 69 1.56 12.74 2.52
N LEU A 70 2.50 12.72 1.57
CA LEU A 70 2.24 12.26 0.20
C LEU A 70 1.81 10.79 0.16
N LEU A 71 2.46 9.93 0.95
CA LEU A 71 2.05 8.53 1.10
C LEU A 71 0.63 8.42 1.65
N PHE A 72 0.28 9.20 2.67
CA PHE A 72 -1.08 9.25 3.20
C PHE A 72 -2.11 9.66 2.13
N LEU A 73 -1.83 10.72 1.37
CA LEU A 73 -2.70 11.16 0.27
C LEU A 73 -2.88 10.07 -0.80
N SER A 74 -1.80 9.36 -1.16
CA SER A 74 -1.89 8.25 -2.12
C SER A 74 -2.80 7.12 -1.66
N VAL A 75 -2.75 6.76 -0.37
CA VAL A 75 -3.61 5.75 0.25
C VAL A 75 -5.07 6.19 0.24
N VAL A 76 -5.34 7.47 0.54
CA VAL A 76 -6.69 8.05 0.50
C VAL A 76 -7.25 8.00 -0.92
N VAL A 77 -6.45 8.33 -1.94
CA VAL A 77 -6.87 8.25 -3.34
C VAL A 77 -7.23 6.81 -3.73
N ILE A 78 -6.42 5.82 -3.35
CA ILE A 78 -6.70 4.40 -3.61
C ILE A 78 -8.01 3.97 -2.93
N ALA A 79 -8.19 4.32 -1.66
CA ALA A 79 -9.41 4.01 -0.93
C ALA A 79 -10.66 4.65 -1.58
N TRP A 80 -10.54 5.91 -1.99
CA TRP A 80 -11.63 6.63 -2.66
C TRP A 80 -12.03 5.99 -3.99
N ILE A 81 -11.05 5.55 -4.80
CA ILE A 81 -11.30 4.81 -6.04
C ILE A 81 -12.06 3.51 -5.75
N PHE A 82 -11.62 2.73 -4.76
CA PHE A 82 -12.27 1.46 -4.39
C PHE A 82 -13.70 1.62 -3.86
N ILE A 83 -14.00 2.71 -3.14
CA ILE A 83 -15.36 2.98 -2.64
C ILE A 83 -16.30 3.38 -3.77
N LYS A 84 -15.77 4.05 -4.81
CA LYS A 84 -16.55 4.48 -5.97
C LYS A 84 -16.85 3.34 -6.95
N VAL A 85 -16.02 2.30 -6.98
CA VAL A 85 -16.20 1.07 -7.76
C VAL A 85 -17.28 0.18 -7.14
#